data_AF-A0A3D4IHI0-F1
#
_entry.id   AF-A0A3D4IHI0-F1
#
_cell.length_a   1.000
_cell.length_b   1.000
_cell.length_c   1.000
_cell.angle_alpha   90.00
_cell.angle_beta   90.00
_cell.angle_gamma   90.00
#
_symmetry.space_group_name_H-M   'P 1'
#
loop_
_entity.id
_entity.type
_entity.pdbx_description
1 polymer ?
#
loop_
_entity_poly.entity_id
_entity_poly.type
_entity_poly.pdbx_seq_one_letter_code
_entity_poly.pdbx_strand_id
1 'polypeptide(L)'
;MDIPLMANTKPLPPIYYWAERVFWMLMLLILLNTGWLTWRFTALEMGLATPGTGFCSLSARVDCDAVLQSDEAQYFGLPNAYFGFGFFVWVTVWFALFPNLGLVYRRWAYNVLALGFLAAIPFTLFFLGLLVNMPVLCPVCPINHFLTWFAFDRLLRLRRFTPIPDVPPPLKPFLKRLGLSFVPTFVLWYGWWMLRG
;
A
#
# COMPACT_ATOMS: atom_id res chain seq x y z
N MET A 1 33.80 -12.70 -6.07
CA MET A 1 33.02 -12.11 -7.18
C MET A 1 32.87 -10.65 -6.83
N ASP A 2 33.87 -9.87 -7.24
CA ASP A 2 33.98 -8.46 -6.89
C ASP A 2 32.90 -7.71 -7.68
N ILE A 3 31.82 -7.34 -7.00
CA ILE A 3 30.87 -6.36 -7.53
C ILE A 3 31.71 -5.09 -7.69
N PRO A 4 31.90 -4.55 -8.91
CA PRO A 4 32.72 -3.37 -9.09
C PRO A 4 32.11 -2.24 -8.25
N LEU A 5 32.74 -2.01 -7.11
CA LEU A 5 32.47 -0.89 -6.24
C LEU A 5 32.89 0.35 -7.02
N MET A 6 32.04 1.37 -7.01
CA MET A 6 32.34 2.72 -7.48
C MET A 6 32.18 2.96 -8.99
N ALA A 7 31.01 2.63 -9.53
CA ALA A 7 30.44 3.56 -10.50
C ALA A 7 30.22 4.90 -9.76
N ASN A 8 30.79 5.96 -10.32
CA ASN A 8 30.81 7.33 -9.81
C ASN A 8 29.39 7.89 -9.67
N THR A 9 28.68 7.49 -8.62
CA THR A 9 27.27 7.87 -8.43
C THR A 9 27.25 9.22 -7.76
N LYS A 10 26.92 10.25 -8.55
CA LYS A 10 26.62 11.58 -8.02
C LYS A 10 25.72 11.44 -6.80
N PRO A 11 26.03 12.15 -5.69
CA PRO A 11 25.22 12.09 -4.49
C PRO A 11 23.78 12.49 -4.82
N LEU A 12 22.81 11.82 -4.18
CA LEU A 12 21.40 12.15 -4.36
C LEU A 12 21.13 13.56 -3.81
N PRO A 13 20.27 14.35 -4.47
CA PRO A 13 19.99 15.72 -4.05
C PRO A 13 19.29 15.73 -2.68
N PRO A 14 19.47 16.76 -1.82
CA PRO A 14 18.88 16.79 -0.48
C PRO A 14 17.36 16.55 -0.42
N ILE A 15 16.63 17.01 -1.44
CA ILE A 15 15.17 16.81 -1.60
C ILE A 15 14.78 15.32 -1.63
N TYR A 16 15.70 14.45 -2.05
CA TYR A 16 15.50 13.00 -2.07
C TYR A 16 15.28 12.44 -0.67
N TYR A 17 16.18 12.75 0.27
CA TYR A 17 16.12 12.24 1.64
C TYR A 17 14.90 12.78 2.38
N TRP A 18 14.47 14.01 2.06
CA TRP A 18 13.23 14.55 2.59
C TRP A 18 12.01 13.78 2.06
N ALA A 19 11.95 13.51 0.75
CA ALA A 19 10.88 12.71 0.16
C ALA A 19 10.85 11.28 0.73
N GLU A 20 12.01 10.69 1.02
CA GLU A 20 12.14 9.34 1.60
C GLU A 20 11.60 9.31 3.04
N ARG A 21 11.97 10.30 3.87
CA ARG A 21 11.42 10.44 5.23
C ARG A 21 9.90 10.62 5.21
N VAL A 22 9.40 11.47 4.31
CA VAL A 22 7.94 11.67 4.17
C VAL A 22 7.27 10.37 3.73
N PHE A 23 7.84 9.64 2.78
CA PHE A 23 7.30 8.34 2.38
C PHE A 23 7.24 7.35 3.54
N TRP A 24 8.29 7.26 4.36
CA TRP A 24 8.29 6.43 5.58
C TRP A 24 7.22 6.82 6.59
N MET A 25 7.06 8.13 6.86
CA MET A 25 6.00 8.61 7.75
C MET A 25 4.61 8.25 7.22
N LEU A 26 4.39 8.38 5.91
CA LEU A 26 3.13 8.00 5.27
C LEU A 26 2.88 6.50 5.39
N MET A 27 3.89 5.66 5.15
CA MET A 27 3.76 4.21 5.31
C MET A 27 3.40 3.82 6.74
N LEU A 28 4.01 4.46 7.73
CA LEU A 28 3.68 4.24 9.13
C LEU A 28 2.22 4.60 9.42
N LEU A 29 1.77 5.79 9.01
CA LEU A 29 0.38 6.22 9.23
C LEU A 29 -0.64 5.31 8.54
N ILE A 30 -0.35 4.89 7.31
CA ILE A 30 -1.21 3.97 6.56
C ILE A 30 -1.25 2.59 7.22
N LEU A 31 -0.11 2.06 7.66
CA LEU A 31 -0.04 0.78 8.37
C LEU A 31 -0.79 0.82 9.71
N LEU A 32 -0.66 1.91 10.46
CA LEU A 32 -1.41 2.09 11.71
C LEU A 32 -2.92 2.15 11.43
N ASN A 33 -3.34 2.88 10.41
CA ASN A 33 -4.75 2.99 10.02
C ASN A 33 -5.31 1.63 9.56
N THR A 34 -4.68 0.99 8.57
CA THR A 34 -5.14 -0.30 8.03
C THR A 34 -4.99 -1.45 9.02
N GLY A 35 -3.96 -1.44 9.86
CA GLY A 35 -3.79 -2.39 10.95
C GLY A 35 -4.85 -2.23 12.03
N TRP A 36 -5.19 -0.98 12.40
CA TRP A 36 -6.29 -0.72 13.31
C TRP A 36 -7.63 -1.16 12.74
N LEU A 37 -7.95 -0.84 11.47
CA LEU A 37 -9.19 -1.27 10.82
C LEU A 37 -9.28 -2.80 10.74
N THR A 38 -8.18 -3.47 10.40
CA THR A 38 -8.07 -4.93 10.36
C THR A 38 -8.36 -5.52 11.73
N TRP A 39 -7.68 -5.04 12.77
CA TRP A 39 -7.92 -5.47 14.14
C TRP A 39 -9.37 -5.19 14.57
N ARG A 40 -9.88 -3.98 14.29
CA ARG A 40 -11.21 -3.55 14.72
C ARG A 40 -12.31 -4.40 14.10
N PHE A 41 -12.23 -4.64 12.80
CA PHE A 41 -13.13 -5.57 12.10
C PHE A 41 -13.10 -6.95 12.77
N THR A 42 -11.90 -7.50 12.97
CA THR A 42 -11.72 -8.82 13.59
C THR A 42 -12.32 -8.87 14.99
N ALA A 43 -12.10 -7.82 15.78
CA ALA A 43 -12.60 -7.73 17.14
C ALA A 43 -14.13 -7.64 17.20
N LEU A 44 -14.77 -6.92 16.26
CA LEU A 44 -16.23 -6.86 16.17
C LEU A 44 -16.82 -8.22 15.78
N GLU A 45 -16.27 -8.89 14.77
CA GLU A 45 -16.70 -10.22 14.35
C GLU A 45 -16.55 -11.28 15.45
N MET A 46 -15.46 -11.20 16.23
CA MET A 46 -15.20 -12.12 17.34
C MET A 46 -15.95 -11.75 18.64
N GLY A 47 -16.73 -10.67 18.65
CA GLY A 47 -17.40 -10.18 19.86
C GLY A 47 -16.43 -9.66 20.95
N LEU A 48 -15.20 -9.35 20.58
CA LEU A 48 -14.17 -8.77 21.45
C LEU A 48 -14.28 -7.23 21.56
N ALA A 49 -15.10 -6.62 20.71
CA ALA A 49 -15.37 -5.19 20.70
C ALA A 49 -16.88 -4.93 20.62
N THR A 50 -17.34 -3.89 21.32
CA THR A 50 -18.73 -3.44 21.27
C THR A 50 -18.94 -2.51 20.06
N PRO A 51 -19.93 -2.74 19.19
CA PRO A 51 -20.25 -1.82 18.10
C PRO A 51 -20.53 -0.39 18.58
N GLY A 52 -20.10 0.60 17.81
CA GLY A 52 -20.25 2.03 18.11
C GLY A 52 -19.24 2.57 19.13
N THR A 53 -18.23 1.79 19.53
CA THR A 53 -17.19 2.21 20.49
C THR A 53 -15.83 2.47 19.83
N GLY A 54 -15.75 2.34 18.51
CA GLY A 54 -14.54 2.65 17.75
C GLY A 54 -14.16 4.12 17.92
N PHE A 55 -12.87 4.46 17.85
CA PHE A 55 -12.43 5.86 18.04
C PHE A 55 -12.99 6.80 16.95
N CYS A 56 -13.37 6.25 15.80
CA CYS A 56 -14.01 6.95 14.69
C CYS A 56 -15.53 6.72 14.63
N SER A 57 -16.11 6.14 15.69
CA SER A 57 -17.55 6.01 15.91
C SER A 57 -18.03 7.15 16.79
N LEU A 58 -18.32 8.27 16.15
CA LEU A 58 -18.60 9.55 16.81
C LEU A 58 -20.10 9.86 16.90
N SER A 59 -20.89 9.38 15.93
CA SER A 59 -22.34 9.64 15.86
C SER A 59 -23.02 8.66 14.91
N ALA A 60 -24.35 8.64 14.88
CA ALA A 60 -25.12 7.80 13.95
C ALA A 60 -24.82 8.02 12.45
N ARG A 61 -24.26 9.18 12.06
CA ARG A 61 -23.84 9.46 10.67
C ARG A 61 -22.34 9.28 10.44
N VAL A 62 -21.55 9.20 11.51
CA VAL A 62 -20.09 9.07 11.47
C VAL A 62 -19.70 7.90 12.36
N ASP A 63 -19.75 6.70 11.78
CA ASP A 63 -19.54 5.46 12.51
C ASP A 63 -18.73 4.46 11.69
N CYS A 64 -17.46 4.28 12.09
CA CYS A 64 -16.59 3.34 11.41
C CYS A 64 -16.86 1.88 11.77
N ASP A 65 -17.43 1.59 12.93
CA ASP A 65 -17.86 0.23 13.27
C ASP A 65 -19.04 -0.18 12.40
N ALA A 66 -20.02 0.71 12.24
CA ALA A 66 -21.17 0.47 11.35
C ALA A 66 -20.74 0.23 9.90
N VAL A 67 -19.75 0.99 9.41
CA VAL A 67 -19.14 0.74 8.09
C VAL A 67 -18.40 -0.59 8.06
N LEU A 68 -17.61 -0.93 9.08
CA LEU A 68 -16.86 -2.20 9.11
C LEU A 68 -17.78 -3.43 9.17
N GLN A 69 -18.97 -3.30 9.71
CA GLN A 69 -19.98 -4.38 9.79
C GLN A 69 -20.90 -4.44 8.57
N SER A 70 -20.72 -3.56 7.59
CA SER A 70 -21.53 -3.56 6.37
C SER A 70 -21.03 -4.60 5.36
N ASP A 71 -21.90 -5.02 4.45
CA ASP A 71 -21.53 -5.94 3.37
C ASP A 71 -20.46 -5.32 2.46
N GLU A 72 -20.48 -3.99 2.29
CA GLU A 72 -19.49 -3.26 1.50
C GLU A 72 -18.08 -3.26 2.11
N ALA A 73 -17.94 -3.50 3.42
CA ALA A 73 -16.63 -3.64 4.07
C ALA A 73 -15.97 -5.00 3.78
N GLN A 74 -16.71 -5.91 3.16
CA GLN A 74 -16.23 -7.22 2.76
C GLN A 74 -16.26 -7.36 1.24
N TYR A 75 -15.29 -8.08 0.73
CA TYR A 75 -15.29 -8.49 -0.67
C TYR A 75 -14.83 -9.95 -0.74
N PHE A 76 -15.68 -10.79 -1.33
CA PHE A 76 -15.49 -12.25 -1.35
C PHE A 76 -15.32 -12.89 0.04
N GLY A 77 -16.04 -12.38 1.04
CA GLY A 77 -15.96 -12.86 2.44
C GLY A 77 -14.65 -12.51 3.14
N LEU A 78 -13.79 -11.71 2.50
CA LEU A 78 -12.59 -11.16 3.11
C LEU A 78 -12.78 -9.66 3.37
N PRO A 79 -12.39 -9.16 4.54
CA PRO A 79 -12.48 -7.74 4.87
C PRO A 79 -11.56 -6.91 3.99
N ASN A 80 -12.06 -5.79 3.45
CA ASN A 80 -11.26 -4.84 2.67
C ASN A 80 -10.02 -4.34 3.44
N ALA A 81 -10.15 -4.23 4.77
CA ALA A 81 -9.06 -3.86 5.66
C ALA A 81 -7.88 -4.83 5.58
N TYR A 82 -8.12 -6.14 5.41
CA TYR A 82 -7.06 -7.15 5.30
C TYR A 82 -6.26 -7.00 4.01
N PHE A 83 -6.93 -6.73 2.89
CA PHE A 83 -6.27 -6.47 1.62
C PHE A 83 -5.40 -5.22 1.70
N GLY A 84 -5.94 -4.14 2.28
CA GLY A 84 -5.20 -2.90 2.50
C GLY A 84 -3.96 -3.14 3.37
N PHE A 85 -4.14 -3.77 4.53
CA PHE A 85 -3.05 -4.06 5.46
C PHE A 85 -1.96 -4.93 4.81
N GLY A 86 -2.34 -6.03 4.15
CA GLY A 86 -1.41 -6.91 3.46
C GLY A 86 -0.62 -6.20 2.36
N PHE A 87 -1.29 -5.36 1.56
CA PHE A 87 -0.63 -4.54 0.53
C PHE A 87 0.40 -3.59 1.14
N PHE A 88 0.04 -2.84 2.20
CA PHE A 88 0.97 -1.87 2.79
C PHE A 88 2.09 -2.52 3.61
N VAL A 89 1.87 -3.70 4.19
CA VAL A 89 2.95 -4.51 4.76
C VAL A 89 3.95 -4.89 3.66
N TRP A 90 3.46 -5.38 2.52
CA TRP A 90 4.32 -5.68 1.38
C TRP A 90 5.10 -4.46 0.88
N VAL A 91 4.43 -3.30 0.69
CA VAL A 91 5.10 -2.05 0.27
C VAL A 91 6.22 -1.68 1.25
N THR A 92 5.92 -1.72 2.55
CA THR A 92 6.87 -1.34 3.62
C THR A 92 8.07 -2.27 3.66
N VAL A 93 7.86 -3.58 3.65
CA VAL A 93 8.94 -4.58 3.63
C VAL A 93 9.78 -4.44 2.36
N TRP A 94 9.13 -4.27 1.21
CA TRP A 94 9.83 -4.11 -0.06
C TRP A 94 10.69 -2.83 -0.07
N PHE A 95 10.15 -1.72 0.41
CA PHE A 95 10.86 -0.46 0.49
C PHE A 95 12.00 -0.48 1.52
N ALA A 96 11.87 -1.26 2.61
CA ALA A 96 12.94 -1.46 3.60
C ALA A 96 14.12 -2.27 3.03
N LEU A 97 13.85 -3.31 2.25
CA LEU A 97 14.86 -4.30 1.89
C LEU A 97 15.58 -3.97 0.57
N PHE A 98 14.84 -3.69 -0.50
CA PHE A 98 15.40 -3.70 -1.85
C PHE A 98 16.17 -2.43 -2.26
N PRO A 99 15.74 -1.21 -1.90
CA PRO A 99 16.51 0.01 -2.18
C PRO A 99 17.91 0.05 -1.55
N ASN A 100 18.13 -0.74 -0.51
CA ASN A 100 19.39 -0.83 0.23
C ASN A 100 20.39 -1.82 -0.39
N LEU A 101 19.98 -2.60 -1.40
CA LEU A 101 20.86 -3.53 -2.13
C LEU A 101 21.80 -2.83 -3.13
N GLY A 102 21.67 -1.51 -3.29
CA GLY A 102 22.51 -0.69 -4.16
C GLY A 102 21.69 0.16 -5.15
N LEU A 103 22.35 1.17 -5.72
CA LEU A 103 21.71 2.16 -6.60
C LEU A 103 21.10 1.53 -7.86
N VAL A 104 21.73 0.49 -8.40
CA VAL A 104 21.24 -0.25 -9.58
C VAL A 104 19.90 -0.94 -9.29
N TYR A 105 19.69 -1.44 -8.07
CA TYR A 105 18.45 -2.10 -7.65
C TYR A 105 17.36 -1.12 -7.20
N ARG A 106 17.75 0.08 -6.74
CA ARG A 106 16.83 1.10 -6.22
C ARG A 106 15.76 1.51 -7.23
N ARG A 107 16.14 1.79 -8.48
CA ARG A 107 15.18 2.18 -9.53
C ARG A 107 14.20 1.05 -9.86
N TRP A 108 14.70 -0.19 -9.94
CA TRP A 108 13.87 -1.36 -10.16
C TRP A 108 12.89 -1.58 -8.99
N ALA A 109 13.37 -1.48 -7.75
CA ALA A 109 12.53 -1.61 -6.56
C ALA A 109 11.38 -0.58 -6.58
N TYR A 110 11.67 0.68 -6.94
CA TYR A 110 10.65 1.72 -7.06
C TYR A 110 9.70 1.51 -8.24
N ASN A 111 10.15 0.91 -9.35
CA ASN A 111 9.25 0.54 -10.45
C ASN A 111 8.25 -0.54 -10.01
N VAL A 112 8.70 -1.57 -9.28
CA VAL A 112 7.82 -2.63 -8.77
C VAL A 112 6.78 -2.04 -7.82
N LEU A 113 7.20 -1.18 -6.87
CA LEU A 113 6.26 -0.48 -5.99
C LEU A 113 5.28 0.39 -6.78
N ALA A 114 5.77 1.15 -7.77
CA ALA A 114 4.92 2.03 -8.56
C ALA A 114 3.85 1.24 -9.33
N LEU A 115 4.20 0.06 -9.86
CA LEU A 115 3.23 -0.85 -10.48
C LEU A 115 2.20 -1.36 -9.46
N GLY A 116 2.64 -1.70 -8.25
CA GLY A 116 1.73 -2.08 -7.15
C GLY A 116 0.74 -0.97 -6.79
N PHE A 117 1.22 0.27 -6.64
CA PHE A 117 0.35 1.43 -6.40
C PHE A 117 -0.59 1.73 -7.58
N LEU A 118 -0.11 1.62 -8.82
CA LEU A 118 -0.97 1.79 -10.01
C LEU A 118 -2.10 0.76 -10.03
N ALA A 119 -1.81 -0.49 -9.67
CA ALA A 119 -2.82 -1.52 -9.53
C ALA A 119 -3.81 -1.22 -8.39
N ALA A 120 -3.38 -0.53 -7.32
CA ALA A 120 -4.22 -0.13 -6.19
C ALA A 120 -5.18 1.04 -6.49
N ILE A 121 -4.92 1.84 -7.54
CA ILE A 121 -5.77 2.99 -7.92
C ILE A 121 -7.22 2.60 -8.24
N PRO A 122 -7.50 1.65 -9.16
CA PRO A 122 -8.89 1.29 -9.47
C PRO A 122 -9.64 0.77 -8.24
N PHE A 123 -8.98 0.03 -7.35
CA PHE A 123 -9.58 -0.41 -6.08
C PHE A 123 -9.90 0.77 -5.18
N THR A 124 -8.97 1.72 -5.05
CA THR A 124 -9.20 2.94 -4.26
C THR A 124 -10.41 3.72 -4.79
N LEU A 125 -10.52 3.88 -6.11
CA LEU A 125 -11.66 4.57 -6.73
C LEU A 125 -12.97 3.82 -6.55
N PHE A 126 -12.94 2.49 -6.68
CA PHE A 126 -14.09 1.62 -6.42
C PHE A 126 -14.59 1.76 -4.97
N PHE A 127 -13.69 1.66 -3.98
CA PHE A 127 -14.05 1.80 -2.56
C PHE A 127 -14.54 3.21 -2.21
N LEU A 128 -13.96 4.26 -2.80
CA LEU A 128 -14.48 5.61 -2.66
C LEU A 128 -15.91 5.72 -3.23
N GLY A 129 -16.19 5.06 -4.35
CA GLY A 129 -17.54 4.96 -4.90
C GLY A 129 -18.53 4.28 -3.94
N LEU A 130 -18.13 3.19 -3.29
CA LEU A 130 -18.95 2.54 -2.26
C LEU A 130 -19.21 3.46 -1.06
N LEU A 131 -18.17 4.13 -0.56
CA LEU A 131 -18.26 5.05 0.58
C LEU A 131 -19.24 6.21 0.34
N VAL A 132 -19.33 6.72 -0.88
CA VAL A 132 -20.25 7.82 -1.22
C VAL A 132 -21.73 7.39 -1.20
N ASN A 133 -22.00 6.11 -1.42
CA ASN A 133 -23.37 5.58 -1.46
C ASN A 133 -23.84 5.04 -0.09
N MET A 134 -22.98 4.98 0.91
CA MET A 134 -23.36 4.52 2.25
C MET A 134 -24.05 5.62 3.05
N PRO A 135 -25.08 5.30 3.87
CA PRO A 135 -25.76 6.26 4.73
C PRO A 135 -24.90 6.72 5.92
N VAL A 136 -23.79 6.04 6.18
CA VAL A 136 -22.86 6.28 7.29
C VAL A 136 -21.45 6.51 6.75
N LEU A 137 -20.76 7.50 7.30
CA LEU A 137 -19.39 7.85 6.91
C LEU A 137 -18.37 7.31 7.91
N CYS A 138 -17.40 6.55 7.42
CA CYS A 138 -16.18 6.27 8.16
C CYS A 138 -15.12 7.32 7.80
N PRO A 139 -14.66 8.19 8.72
CA PRO A 139 -13.73 9.27 8.39
C PRO A 139 -12.31 8.76 8.08
N VAL A 140 -11.92 7.60 8.63
CA VAL A 140 -10.57 7.06 8.46
C VAL A 140 -10.35 6.36 7.11
N CYS A 141 -11.42 5.87 6.47
CA CYS A 141 -11.37 5.25 5.14
C CYS A 141 -10.92 6.23 4.03
N PRO A 142 -11.57 7.39 3.81
CA PRO A 142 -11.11 8.35 2.80
C PRO A 142 -9.73 8.91 3.14
N ILE A 143 -9.40 9.11 4.43
CA ILE A 143 -8.05 9.51 4.85
C ILE A 143 -7.02 8.48 4.36
N ASN A 144 -7.28 7.18 4.54
CA ASN A 144 -6.38 6.13 4.06
C ASN A 144 -6.15 6.20 2.54
N HIS A 145 -7.21 6.45 1.76
CA HIS A 145 -7.09 6.62 0.31
C HIS A 145 -6.28 7.87 -0.08
N PHE A 146 -6.50 9.00 0.61
CA PHE A 146 -5.69 10.20 0.42
C PHE A 146 -4.21 9.96 0.75
N LEU A 147 -3.92 9.29 1.87
CA LEU A 147 -2.56 8.93 2.25
C LEU A 147 -1.93 8.00 1.20
N THR A 148 -2.69 7.07 0.64
CA THR A 148 -2.24 6.16 -0.43
C THR A 148 -1.80 6.92 -1.68
N TRP A 149 -2.61 7.88 -2.15
CA TRP A 149 -2.25 8.72 -3.30
C TRP A 149 -1.05 9.60 -3.01
N PHE A 150 -0.96 10.17 -1.80
CA PHE A 150 0.17 11.00 -1.43
C PHE A 150 1.47 10.18 -1.33
N ALA A 151 1.40 8.97 -0.77
CA ALA A 151 2.49 8.02 -0.78
C ALA A 151 2.93 7.65 -2.20
N PHE A 152 1.98 7.45 -3.11
CA PHE A 152 2.28 7.17 -4.51
C PHE A 152 3.00 8.35 -5.19
N ASP A 153 2.54 9.59 -5.01
CA ASP A 153 3.26 10.78 -5.51
C ASP A 153 4.69 10.87 -4.94
N ARG A 154 4.86 10.64 -3.63
CA ARG A 154 6.21 10.62 -3.02
C ARG A 154 7.10 9.53 -3.61
N LEU A 155 6.57 8.32 -3.84
CA LEU A 155 7.27 7.23 -4.50
C LEU A 155 7.69 7.61 -5.92
N LEU A 156 6.81 8.26 -6.70
CA LEU A 156 7.14 8.73 -8.05
C LEU A 156 8.25 9.78 -8.05
N ARG A 157 8.30 10.65 -7.04
CA ARG A 157 9.41 11.61 -6.85
C ARG A 157 10.72 10.89 -6.53
N LEU A 158 10.70 9.94 -5.58
CA LEU A 158 11.87 9.11 -5.26
C LEU A 158 12.39 8.37 -6.49
N ARG A 159 11.47 7.79 -7.28
CA ARG A 159 11.77 7.17 -8.57
C ARG A 159 12.44 8.15 -9.51
N ARG A 160 11.89 9.36 -9.70
CA ARG A 160 12.42 10.39 -10.60
C ARG A 160 13.85 10.79 -10.27
N PHE A 161 14.19 10.93 -8.99
CA PHE A 161 15.53 11.29 -8.53
C PHE A 161 16.52 10.12 -8.54
N THR A 162 16.05 8.89 -8.67
CA THR A 162 16.93 7.72 -8.76
C THR A 162 17.47 7.60 -10.19
N PRO A 163 18.81 7.59 -10.38
CA PRO A 163 19.42 7.44 -11.70
C PRO A 163 18.94 6.17 -12.41
N ILE A 164 18.87 6.24 -13.74
CA ILE A 164 18.67 5.06 -14.56
C ILE A 164 20.04 4.37 -14.63
N PRO A 165 20.15 3.10 -14.21
CA PRO A 165 21.43 2.40 -14.30
C PRO A 165 21.78 2.13 -15.77
N ASP A 166 23.04 2.34 -16.14
CA ASP A 166 23.55 2.12 -17.51
C ASP A 166 23.51 0.63 -17.89
N VAL A 167 23.60 -0.25 -16.89
CA VAL A 167 23.50 -1.70 -17.04
C VAL A 167 22.31 -2.19 -16.21
N PRO A 168 21.40 -3.00 -16.77
CA PRO A 168 20.32 -3.57 -15.98
C PRO A 168 20.89 -4.36 -14.80
N PRO A 169 20.24 -4.30 -13.61
CA PRO A 169 20.74 -5.04 -12.45
C PRO A 169 20.87 -6.53 -12.79
N PRO A 170 21.95 -7.20 -12.36
CA PRO A 170 22.07 -8.65 -12.45
C PRO A 170 21.12 -9.30 -11.43
N LEU A 171 19.83 -9.10 -11.64
CA LEU A 171 18.76 -9.69 -10.83
C LEU A 171 18.85 -11.20 -11.00
N LYS A 172 19.17 -11.89 -9.91
CA LYS A 172 18.95 -13.35 -9.84
C LYS A 172 17.51 -13.61 -10.29
N PRO A 173 17.26 -14.63 -11.14
CA PRO A 173 15.92 -14.93 -11.65
C PRO A 173 14.85 -14.99 -10.55
N PHE A 174 15.24 -15.44 -9.35
CA PHE A 174 14.41 -15.43 -8.15
C PHE A 174 13.89 -14.05 -7.74
N LEU A 175 14.73 -13.00 -7.68
CA LEU A 175 14.32 -11.66 -7.26
C LEU A 175 13.41 -11.00 -8.30
N LYS A 176 13.68 -11.24 -9.58
CA LYS A 176 12.81 -10.81 -10.68
C LYS A 176 11.44 -11.49 -10.57
N ARG A 177 11.41 -12.80 -10.32
CA ARG A 177 10.17 -13.56 -10.10
C ARG A 177 9.43 -13.09 -8.86
N LEU A 178 10.10 -12.84 -7.74
CA LEU A 178 9.49 -12.39 -6.49
C LEU A 178 8.83 -11.01 -6.62
N GLY A 179 9.50 -10.05 -7.27
CA GLY A 179 8.93 -8.71 -7.49
C GLY A 179 7.80 -8.71 -8.52
N LEU A 180 7.92 -9.54 -9.55
CA LEU A 180 6.90 -9.70 -10.57
C LEU A 180 5.85 -10.74 -10.22
N SER A 181 5.93 -11.47 -9.11
CA SER A 181 4.90 -12.42 -8.70
C SER A 181 3.86 -11.75 -7.85
N PHE A 182 4.25 -10.83 -6.96
CA PHE A 182 3.27 -10.21 -6.05
C PHE A 182 2.18 -9.44 -6.81
N VAL A 183 2.54 -8.65 -7.83
CA VAL A 183 1.59 -7.85 -8.62
C VAL A 183 0.60 -8.73 -9.41
N PRO A 184 0.99 -9.67 -10.28
CA PRO A 184 0.05 -10.56 -10.95
C PRO A 184 -0.54 -11.63 -10.04
N THR A 185 0.10 -12.07 -8.96
CA THR A 185 -0.60 -12.93 -7.99
C THR A 185 -1.74 -12.14 -7.36
N PHE A 186 -1.52 -10.91 -6.90
CA PHE A 186 -2.58 -10.07 -6.35
C PHE A 186 -3.63 -9.69 -7.41
N VAL A 187 -3.20 -9.24 -8.59
CA VAL A 187 -4.08 -8.78 -9.69
C VAL A 187 -4.79 -9.93 -10.40
N LEU A 188 -4.14 -11.06 -10.66
CA LEU A 188 -4.77 -12.23 -11.30
C LEU A 188 -5.64 -12.98 -10.31
N TRP A 189 -5.20 -13.16 -9.05
CA TRP A 189 -6.05 -13.78 -8.04
C TRP A 189 -7.33 -12.97 -7.83
N TYR A 190 -7.21 -11.65 -7.70
CA TYR A 190 -8.37 -10.77 -7.52
C TYR A 190 -9.17 -10.57 -8.82
N GLY A 191 -8.50 -10.35 -9.95
CA GLY A 191 -9.12 -10.10 -11.26
C GLY A 191 -9.82 -11.32 -11.86
N TRP A 192 -9.26 -12.52 -11.70
CA TRP A 192 -9.95 -13.76 -12.06
C TRP A 192 -11.23 -13.96 -11.25
N TRP A 193 -11.23 -13.55 -9.98
CA TRP A 193 -12.40 -13.60 -9.11
C TRP A 193 -13.46 -12.55 -9.46
N MET A 194 -13.06 -11.31 -9.79
CA MET A 194 -14.00 -10.27 -10.28
C MET A 194 -14.76 -10.68 -11.54
N LEU A 195 -14.21 -11.59 -12.36
CA LEU A 195 -14.87 -12.10 -13.57
C LEU A 195 -15.83 -13.27 -13.30
N ARG A 196 -15.94 -13.74 -12.05
CA ARG A 196 -16.78 -14.90 -11.66
C ARG A 196 -17.95 -14.56 -10.75
N GLY A 197 -18.03 -13.33 -10.25
CA GLY A 197 -19.19 -12.78 -9.54
C GLY A 197 -20.06 -11.97 -10.49
#